data_AF-A0A933ZEF2-F1
#
_entry.id   AF-A0A933ZEF2-F1
#
_cell.length_a   1.000
_cell.length_b   1.000
_cell.length_c   1.000
_cell.angle_alpha   90.00
_cell.angle_beta   90.00
_cell.angle_gamma   90.00
#
_symmetry.space_group_name_H-M   'P 1'
#
loop_
_entity.id
_entity.type
_entity.pdbx_description
1 polymer ?
#
loop_
_entity_poly.entity_id
_entity_poly.type
_entity_poly.pdbx_seq_one_letter_code
_entity_poly.pdbx_strand_id
1 'polypeptide(L)'
;MRPIRACCLLAVLLAPASVWAQQPAPPQQPPAVQPYPPYGQATPGYGTPPVYGAPPGYGVPPAYGQPQGGYPPPAGGYVYPPPVYAYPQGQAQPPPTKAYREGDPVPAGYHLEEHPRKGLVTAGYIVVGIPWGMGLLVASAGNFANSSGWLAVPVAGPWITMGQRHSSCSNDSDRSAKAGLECVGDVFVVMTLIMDGIMQATGGILLTIGYTATKTTLVRDDQAFRVTPMQIGSGYGFGAVGAF
;
A
#
# COMPACT_ATOMS: atom_id res chain seq x y z
N MET A 1 49.10 -25.41 -6.76
CA MET A 1 47.91 -24.95 -6.00
C MET A 1 48.39 -23.93 -4.98
N ARG A 2 48.02 -22.65 -5.13
CA ARG A 2 48.32 -21.57 -4.17
C ARG A 2 46.98 -20.96 -3.73
N PRO A 3 46.76 -20.67 -2.43
CA PRO A 3 45.50 -20.11 -1.96
C PRO A 3 45.51 -18.59 -2.17
N ILE A 4 44.58 -18.10 -3.01
CA ILE A 4 44.30 -16.67 -3.11
C ILE A 4 43.41 -16.31 -1.92
N ARG A 5 43.99 -15.58 -0.97
CA ARG A 5 43.27 -14.83 0.06
C ARG A 5 42.65 -13.60 -0.62
N ALA A 6 41.35 -13.62 -0.87
CA ALA A 6 40.58 -12.44 -1.23
C ALA A 6 39.81 -11.97 0.01
N CYS A 7 40.55 -11.25 0.87
CA CYS A 7 40.02 -10.50 1.99
C CYS A 7 39.74 -9.08 1.49
N CYS A 8 38.53 -8.57 1.73
CA CYS A 8 38.13 -7.16 1.67
C CYS A 8 38.42 -6.39 0.37
N LEU A 9 37.37 -6.10 -0.41
CA LEU A 9 37.15 -4.78 -1.05
C LEU A 9 35.93 -4.84 -1.99
N LEU A 10 34.82 -4.26 -1.57
CA LEU A 10 33.98 -3.34 -2.36
C LEU A 10 32.87 -2.84 -1.41
N ALA A 11 33.14 -1.78 -0.63
CA ALA A 11 32.93 -0.41 -1.08
C ALA A 11 31.54 -0.24 -1.70
N VAL A 12 30.56 -0.07 -0.82
CA VAL A 12 29.26 0.53 -1.09
C VAL A 12 29.46 1.74 -2.00
N LEU A 13 29.06 1.62 -3.28
CA LEU A 13 28.90 2.75 -4.18
C LEU A 13 27.66 3.54 -3.73
N LEU A 14 27.83 4.32 -2.67
CA LEU A 14 27.05 5.53 -2.42
C LEU A 14 27.47 6.55 -3.49
N ALA A 15 27.02 6.36 -4.72
CA ALA A 15 26.85 7.51 -5.58
C ALA A 15 25.72 8.34 -4.93
N PRO A 16 25.95 9.60 -4.55
CA PRO A 16 24.84 10.48 -4.24
C PRO A 16 24.08 10.61 -5.55
N ALA A 17 23.01 9.83 -5.72
CA ALA A 17 21.93 10.31 -6.54
C ALA A 17 21.64 11.69 -5.96
N SER A 18 21.85 12.72 -6.79
CA SER A 18 21.31 14.05 -6.58
C SER A 18 19.79 13.91 -6.60
N VAL A 19 19.25 13.23 -5.59
CA VAL A 19 17.96 13.53 -5.02
C VAL A 19 18.11 15.00 -4.77
N TRP A 20 17.47 15.79 -5.63
CA TRP A 20 17.10 17.14 -5.30
C TRP A 20 16.47 16.98 -3.94
N ALA A 21 17.23 17.31 -2.90
CA ALA A 21 16.72 17.43 -1.57
C ALA A 21 15.59 18.43 -1.78
N GLN A 22 14.35 17.93 -1.79
CA GLN A 22 13.23 18.77 -1.46
C GLN A 22 13.60 19.22 -0.06
N GLN A 23 14.25 20.38 -0.01
CA GLN A 23 14.56 21.07 1.21
C GLN A 23 13.26 20.97 2.01
N PRO A 24 13.27 20.27 3.16
CA PRO A 24 12.04 20.02 3.90
C PRO A 24 11.35 21.36 3.99
N ALA A 25 10.13 21.43 3.44
CA ALA A 25 9.41 22.68 3.32
C ALA A 25 9.52 23.37 4.68
N PRO A 26 9.99 24.64 4.73
CA PRO A 26 10.18 25.33 6.00
C PRO A 26 8.91 25.14 6.83
N PRO A 27 9.02 24.82 8.13
CA PRO A 27 7.87 24.53 8.96
C PRO A 27 6.82 25.62 8.70
N GLN A 28 5.69 25.21 8.12
CA GLN A 28 4.64 26.17 7.78
C GLN A 28 4.29 26.86 9.10
N GLN A 29 4.60 28.15 9.19
CA GLN A 29 4.14 28.94 10.31
C GLN A 29 2.62 28.72 10.38
N PRO A 30 2.07 28.34 11.54
CA PRO A 30 0.64 28.22 11.67
C PRO A 30 0.02 29.51 11.14
N PRO A 31 -1.00 29.44 10.27
CA PRO A 31 -1.60 30.63 9.68
C PRO A 31 -1.87 31.60 10.82
N ALA A 32 -1.34 32.83 10.70
CA ALA A 32 -1.59 33.87 11.66
C ALA A 32 -3.10 33.89 11.92
N VAL A 33 -3.49 33.73 13.19
CA VAL A 33 -4.89 33.76 13.60
C VAL A 33 -5.43 35.09 13.12
N GLN A 34 -6.15 35.07 11.99
CA GLN A 34 -6.80 36.27 11.52
C GLN A 34 -7.86 36.60 12.58
N PRO A 35 -7.88 37.82 13.11
CA PRO A 35 -8.96 38.26 13.97
C PRO A 35 -10.27 37.96 13.26
N TYR A 36 -11.14 37.18 13.91
CA TYR A 36 -12.47 36.91 13.38
C TYR A 36 -13.11 38.25 12.98
N PRO A 37 -13.56 38.41 11.72
CA PRO A 37 -14.25 39.62 11.33
C PRO A 37 -15.48 39.79 12.24
N PRO A 38 -15.74 41.00 12.73
CA PRO A 38 -16.92 41.27 13.54
C PRO A 38 -18.16 40.85 12.75
N TYR A 39 -18.98 40.01 13.38
CA TYR A 39 -20.24 39.52 12.87
C TYR A 39 -21.09 40.70 12.39
N GLY A 40 -21.26 40.88 11.07
CA GLY A 40 -22.11 41.97 10.58
C GLY A 40 -21.98 42.44 9.13
N GLN A 41 -21.09 41.88 8.31
CA GLN A 41 -21.05 42.28 6.89
C GLN A 41 -21.65 41.21 5.97
N ALA A 42 -22.77 41.57 5.35
CA ALA A 42 -23.38 40.84 4.24
C ALA A 42 -22.35 40.69 3.11
N THR A 43 -21.97 39.46 2.81
CA THR A 43 -21.09 39.10 1.70
C THR A 43 -21.75 39.44 0.35
N PRO A 44 -21.06 40.16 -0.56
CA PRO A 44 -21.48 40.31 -1.95
C PRO A 44 -21.53 38.94 -2.64
N GLY A 45 -22.62 38.67 -3.34
CA GLY A 45 -22.91 37.39 -3.96
C GLY A 45 -21.84 36.94 -4.95
N TYR A 46 -21.10 35.89 -4.57
CA TYR A 46 -20.35 35.09 -5.54
C TYR A 46 -21.33 34.22 -6.32
N GLY A 47 -21.27 34.36 -7.64
CA GLY A 47 -22.07 33.59 -8.59
C GLY A 47 -21.95 32.09 -8.34
N THR A 48 -23.10 31.42 -8.38
CA THR A 48 -23.20 29.97 -8.30
C THR A 48 -22.40 29.33 -9.43
N PRO A 49 -21.49 28.38 -9.15
CA PRO A 49 -20.83 27.61 -10.20
C PRO A 49 -21.89 26.79 -10.97
N PRO A 50 -21.68 26.56 -12.29
CA PRO A 50 -22.60 25.78 -13.09
C PRO A 50 -22.76 24.38 -12.50
N VAL A 51 -24.01 24.02 -12.21
CA VAL A 51 -24.43 22.69 -11.76
C VAL A 51 -24.13 21.72 -12.90
N TYR A 52 -23.00 21.01 -12.80
CA TYR A 52 -22.75 19.82 -13.61
C TYR A 52 -23.84 18.81 -13.28
N GLY A 53 -24.59 18.40 -14.31
CA GLY A 53 -25.69 17.46 -14.20
C GLY A 53 -25.28 16.20 -13.44
N ALA A 54 -26.13 15.80 -12.50
CA ALA A 54 -25.97 14.55 -11.77
C ALA A 54 -25.82 13.38 -12.77
N PRO A 55 -24.86 12.46 -12.56
CA PRO A 55 -24.77 11.25 -13.35
C PRO A 55 -26.10 10.45 -13.26
N PRO A 56 -26.54 9.79 -14.35
CA PRO A 56 -27.75 8.99 -14.36
C PRO A 56 -27.77 8.02 -13.18
N GLY A 57 -28.82 8.13 -12.36
CA GLY A 57 -28.99 7.30 -11.18
C GLY A 57 -28.93 5.82 -11.53
N TYR A 58 -27.99 5.11 -10.91
CA TYR A 58 -28.04 3.66 -10.85
C TYR A 58 -29.34 3.27 -10.15
N GLY A 59 -30.16 2.50 -10.87
CA GLY A 59 -31.45 2.02 -10.40
C GLY A 59 -31.33 1.36 -9.04
N VAL A 60 -32.20 1.78 -8.13
CA VAL A 60 -32.42 1.12 -6.84
C VAL A 60 -32.77 -0.35 -7.12
N PRO A 61 -32.06 -1.33 -6.54
CA PRO A 61 -32.41 -2.72 -6.74
C PRO A 61 -33.82 -3.01 -6.20
N PRO A 62 -34.61 -3.87 -6.86
CA PRO A 62 -35.97 -4.19 -6.43
C PRO A 62 -35.96 -4.70 -4.98
N ALA A 63 -36.77 -4.06 -4.14
CA ALA A 63 -37.08 -4.57 -2.82
C ALA A 63 -37.77 -5.94 -2.98
N TYR A 64 -37.08 -7.00 -2.58
CA TYR A 64 -37.67 -8.33 -2.50
C TYR A 64 -38.85 -8.27 -1.53
N GLY A 65 -40.04 -8.54 -2.06
CA GLY A 65 -41.29 -8.54 -1.33
C GLY A 65 -41.22 -9.50 -0.14
N GLN A 66 -41.59 -9.01 1.04
CA GLN A 66 -41.89 -9.87 2.16
C GLN A 66 -43.17 -10.67 1.85
N PRO A 67 -43.19 -11.99 2.09
CA PRO A 67 -44.42 -12.76 1.99
C PRO A 67 -45.38 -12.32 3.10
N GLN A 68 -46.52 -11.73 2.71
CA GLN A 68 -47.67 -11.50 3.58
C GLN A 68 -48.32 -12.85 3.92
N GLY A 69 -47.86 -13.46 5.00
CA GLY A 69 -48.50 -14.62 5.63
C GLY A 69 -49.59 -14.17 6.58
N GLY A 70 -50.85 -14.29 6.15
CA GLY A 70 -52.03 -14.04 6.98
C GLY A 70 -52.28 -15.18 7.96
N TYR A 71 -52.30 -14.87 9.25
CA TYR A 71 -53.04 -15.58 10.29
C TYR A 71 -53.40 -14.58 11.40
N PRO A 72 -54.68 -14.49 11.84
CA PRO A 72 -55.05 -13.81 13.07
C PRO A 72 -55.08 -14.78 14.26
N PRO A 73 -54.31 -14.53 15.34
CA PRO A 73 -54.55 -15.12 16.66
C PRO A 73 -55.13 -14.09 17.66
N PRO A 74 -55.74 -14.58 18.76
CA PRO A 74 -56.89 -13.96 19.41
C PRO A 74 -56.56 -12.87 20.42
N ALA A 75 -57.60 -12.08 20.70
CA ALA A 75 -57.67 -11.03 21.71
C ALA A 75 -57.29 -11.54 23.12
N GLY A 76 -56.51 -10.73 23.84
CA GLY A 76 -56.38 -10.83 25.30
C GLY A 76 -54.94 -10.98 25.80
N GLY A 77 -54.17 -9.89 25.78
CA GLY A 77 -52.87 -9.84 26.45
C GLY A 77 -52.11 -8.59 26.06
N TYR A 78 -52.24 -7.53 26.86
CA TYR A 78 -51.33 -6.39 26.81
C TYR A 78 -49.95 -6.86 27.28
N VAL A 79 -49.19 -7.50 26.40
CA VAL A 79 -47.76 -7.72 26.59
C VAL A 79 -47.10 -6.37 26.36
N TYR A 80 -46.79 -5.68 27.45
CA TYR A 80 -46.01 -4.45 27.42
C TYR A 80 -44.66 -4.81 26.77
N PRO A 81 -44.35 -4.32 25.55
CA PRO A 81 -43.06 -4.60 24.96
C PRO A 81 -41.99 -4.05 25.93
N PRO A 82 -40.95 -4.83 26.25
CA PRO A 82 -39.90 -4.35 27.12
C PRO A 82 -39.33 -3.06 26.52
N PRO A 83 -39.07 -2.03 27.35
CA PRO A 83 -38.57 -0.75 26.87
C PRO A 83 -37.31 -1.01 26.04
N VAL A 84 -37.43 -0.76 24.74
CA VAL A 84 -36.28 -0.79 23.84
C VAL A 84 -35.42 0.38 24.28
N TYR A 85 -34.35 0.10 25.01
CA TYR A 85 -33.31 1.07 25.31
C TYR A 85 -32.67 1.46 23.98
N ALA A 86 -33.24 2.46 23.34
CA ALA A 86 -32.62 3.15 22.23
C ALA A 86 -31.34 3.77 22.78
N TYR A 87 -30.20 3.12 22.54
CA TYR A 87 -28.92 3.77 22.69
C TYR A 87 -28.99 5.09 21.90
N PRO A 88 -28.64 6.23 22.50
CA PRO A 88 -28.72 7.52 21.82
C PRO A 88 -27.91 7.45 20.52
N GLN A 89 -28.61 7.39 19.39
CA GLN A 89 -28.06 7.25 18.04
C GLN A 89 -27.36 8.53 17.55
N GLY A 90 -26.51 9.13 18.37
CA GLY A 90 -25.91 10.43 18.06
C GLY A 90 -24.51 10.67 18.58
N GLN A 91 -23.98 9.82 19.45
CA GLN A 91 -22.56 9.94 19.83
C GLN A 91 -21.72 9.26 18.77
N ALA A 92 -21.17 10.05 17.85
CA ALA A 92 -20.15 9.59 16.92
C ALA A 92 -19.06 8.89 17.74
N GLN A 93 -18.94 7.57 17.57
CA GLN A 93 -17.84 6.84 18.16
C GLN A 93 -16.55 7.52 17.71
N PRO A 94 -15.58 7.75 18.62
CA PRO A 94 -14.36 8.41 18.21
C PRO A 94 -13.67 7.60 17.09
N PRO A 95 -12.70 8.16 16.36
CA PRO A 95 -11.95 7.40 15.37
C PRO A 95 -11.15 6.25 16.02
N PRO A 96 -11.10 5.06 15.41
CA PRO A 96 -10.30 3.92 15.87
C PRO A 96 -8.82 4.22 16.04
N THR A 97 -8.28 4.98 15.08
CA THR A 97 -6.87 5.36 15.03
C THR A 97 -6.74 6.87 14.96
N LYS A 98 -5.84 7.43 15.76
CA LYS A 98 -5.50 8.86 15.72
C LYS A 98 -4.00 9.01 15.50
N ALA A 99 -3.59 10.01 14.70
CA ALA A 99 -2.18 10.33 14.53
C ALA A 99 -1.62 10.86 15.86
N TYR A 100 -0.51 10.25 16.31
CA TYR A 100 0.23 10.76 17.47
C TYR A 100 1.15 11.90 17.03
N ARG A 101 1.27 12.93 17.86
CA ARG A 101 2.33 13.95 17.73
C ARG A 101 3.20 13.86 18.97
N GLU A 102 4.51 13.90 18.76
CA GLU A 102 5.47 13.85 19.85
C GLU A 102 5.22 14.99 20.84
N GLY A 103 5.08 14.63 22.12
CA GLY A 103 4.79 15.57 23.20
C GLY A 103 3.32 15.71 23.56
N ASP A 104 2.39 15.23 22.72
CA ASP A 104 0.98 15.20 23.10
C ASP A 104 0.76 14.10 24.16
N PRO A 105 -0.06 14.34 25.21
CA PRO A 105 -0.41 13.31 26.17
C PRO A 105 -1.30 12.25 25.51
N VAL A 106 -1.05 10.98 25.84
CA VAL A 106 -1.88 9.85 25.39
C VAL A 106 -3.27 9.96 26.03
N PRO A 107 -4.35 10.10 25.25
CA PRO A 107 -5.71 10.16 25.81
C PRO A 107 -6.06 8.86 26.54
N ALA A 108 -6.89 8.95 27.58
CA ALA A 108 -7.36 7.76 28.28
C ALA A 108 -8.10 6.80 27.32
N GLY A 109 -7.81 5.50 27.42
CA GLY A 109 -8.36 4.46 26.55
C GLY A 109 -7.65 4.33 25.19
N TYR A 110 -6.49 4.96 25.01
CA TYR A 110 -5.62 4.76 23.86
C TYR A 110 -4.24 4.30 24.31
N HIS A 111 -3.57 3.50 23.49
CA HIS A 111 -2.15 3.19 23.63
C HIS A 111 -1.40 3.52 22.33
N LEU A 112 -0.07 3.61 22.45
CA LEU A 112 0.81 3.87 21.31
C LEU A 112 1.15 2.54 20.65
N GLU A 113 0.88 2.44 19.35
CA GLU A 113 1.37 1.36 18.51
C GLU A 113 2.26 1.91 17.41
N GLU A 114 3.33 1.17 17.11
CA GLU A 114 4.18 1.43 15.94
C GLU A 114 3.74 0.55 14.78
N HIS A 115 3.43 1.18 13.65
CA HIS A 115 3.08 0.47 12.43
C HIS A 115 4.07 0.79 11.30
N PRO A 116 4.47 -0.21 10.49
CA PRO A 116 5.14 0.02 9.23
C PRO A 116 4.32 0.94 8.31
N ARG A 117 5.02 1.71 7.47
CA ARG A 117 4.37 2.57 6.48
C ARG A 117 3.84 1.72 5.33
N LYS A 118 2.60 1.22 5.47
CA LYS A 118 1.93 0.34 4.50
C LYS A 118 2.11 0.79 3.04
N GLY A 119 1.98 2.09 2.76
CA GLY A 119 2.17 2.62 1.40
C GLY A 119 3.57 2.38 0.81
N LEU A 120 4.63 2.56 1.58
CA LEU A 120 6.02 2.30 1.13
C LEU A 120 6.28 0.81 0.96
N VAL A 121 5.77 -0.01 1.88
CA VAL A 121 5.89 -1.47 1.80
C VAL A 121 5.20 -1.99 0.53
N THR A 122 3.95 -1.58 0.28
CA THR A 122 3.20 -1.98 -0.92
C THR A 122 3.89 -1.51 -2.19
N ALA A 123 4.36 -0.25 -2.24
CA ALA A 123 5.10 0.26 -3.39
C ALA A 123 6.39 -0.54 -3.64
N GLY A 124 7.15 -0.84 -2.58
CA GLY A 124 8.36 -1.67 -2.67
C GLY A 124 8.09 -3.05 -3.24
N TYR A 125 7.04 -3.75 -2.76
CA TYR A 125 6.64 -5.05 -3.32
C TYR A 125 6.27 -4.99 -4.80
N ILE A 126 5.54 -3.98 -5.24
CA ILE A 126 5.16 -3.83 -6.65
C ILE A 126 6.40 -3.59 -7.52
N VAL A 127 7.27 -2.67 -7.09
CA VAL A 127 8.48 -2.26 -7.85
C VAL A 127 9.53 -3.38 -7.90
N VAL A 128 9.67 -4.21 -6.86
CA VAL A 128 10.55 -5.40 -6.90
C VAL A 128 9.87 -6.56 -7.64
N GLY A 129 8.60 -6.83 -7.31
CA GLY A 129 7.92 -8.06 -7.70
C GLY A 129 7.59 -8.14 -9.19
N ILE A 130 7.17 -7.03 -9.82
CA ILE A 130 6.82 -7.04 -11.25
C ILE A 130 8.06 -7.31 -12.13
N PRO A 131 9.18 -6.55 -12.00
CA PRO A 131 10.36 -6.79 -12.81
C PRO A 131 10.99 -8.16 -12.53
N TRP A 132 11.09 -8.57 -11.26
CA TRP A 132 11.55 -9.91 -10.90
C TRP A 132 10.69 -11.02 -11.51
N GLY A 133 9.36 -10.88 -11.46
CA GLY A 133 8.44 -11.83 -12.08
C GLY A 133 8.60 -11.93 -13.59
N MET A 134 8.82 -10.80 -14.27
CA MET A 134 9.13 -10.81 -15.71
C MET A 134 10.48 -11.48 -16.00
N GLY A 135 11.51 -11.18 -15.21
CA GLY A 135 12.83 -11.82 -15.33
C GLY A 135 12.75 -13.35 -15.13
N LEU A 136 11.98 -13.78 -14.13
CA LEU A 136 11.73 -15.20 -13.86
C LEU A 136 10.97 -15.88 -15.01
N LEU A 137 9.97 -15.21 -15.59
CA LEU A 137 9.23 -15.73 -16.75
C LEU A 137 10.17 -15.92 -17.95
N VAL A 138 11.03 -14.94 -18.26
CA VAL A 138 12.01 -15.05 -19.34
C VAL A 138 13.02 -16.17 -19.07
N ALA A 139 13.53 -16.28 -17.84
CA ALA A 139 14.45 -17.35 -17.46
C ALA A 139 13.80 -18.73 -17.58
N SER A 140 12.53 -18.85 -17.18
CA SER A 140 11.76 -20.10 -17.30
C SER A 140 11.52 -20.49 -18.76
N ALA A 141 11.21 -19.53 -19.64
CA ALA A 141 11.04 -19.78 -21.06
C ALA A 141 12.35 -20.25 -21.74
N GLY A 142 13.49 -19.79 -21.23
CA GLY A 142 14.82 -20.24 -21.65
C GLY A 142 15.33 -21.51 -20.96
N ASN A 143 14.48 -22.22 -20.20
CA ASN A 143 14.85 -23.39 -19.37
C ASN A 143 16.08 -23.13 -18.48
N PHE A 144 16.26 -21.91 -18.00
CA PHE A 144 17.41 -21.49 -17.18
C PHE A 144 18.79 -21.70 -17.84
N ALA A 145 18.86 -21.85 -19.17
CA ALA A 145 20.10 -21.97 -19.90
C ALA A 145 20.93 -20.67 -19.84
N ASN A 146 22.24 -20.77 -20.10
CA ASN A 146 23.16 -19.62 -20.20
C ASN A 146 23.17 -18.70 -18.96
N SER A 147 23.25 -19.28 -17.76
CA SER A 147 23.28 -18.56 -16.48
C SER A 147 22.02 -17.74 -16.14
N SER A 148 20.94 -17.87 -16.90
CA SER A 148 19.65 -17.22 -16.57
C SER A 148 19.01 -17.76 -15.28
N GLY A 149 19.47 -18.90 -14.78
CA GLY A 149 19.13 -19.43 -13.43
C GLY A 149 19.31 -18.43 -12.30
N TRP A 150 20.28 -17.51 -12.42
CA TRP A 150 20.51 -16.49 -11.39
C TRP A 150 19.38 -15.46 -11.28
N LEU A 151 18.57 -15.27 -12.32
CA LEU A 151 17.42 -14.36 -12.29
C LEU A 151 16.32 -14.80 -11.31
N ALA A 152 16.36 -16.05 -10.83
CA ALA A 152 15.49 -16.51 -9.75
C ALA A 152 15.78 -15.79 -8.41
N VAL A 153 16.99 -15.29 -8.21
CA VAL A 153 17.38 -14.54 -7.01
C VAL A 153 17.01 -13.06 -7.20
N PRO A 154 16.05 -12.51 -6.46
CA PRO A 154 15.68 -11.09 -6.58
C PRO A 154 16.84 -10.19 -6.18
N VAL A 155 16.91 -9.01 -6.79
CA VAL A 155 17.92 -7.96 -6.62
C VAL A 155 19.33 -8.37 -7.05
N ALA A 156 19.86 -9.50 -6.58
CA ALA A 156 21.21 -9.97 -6.90
C ALA A 156 21.30 -10.65 -8.29
N GLY A 157 20.22 -11.30 -8.74
CA GLY A 157 20.18 -12.09 -9.97
C GLY A 157 20.62 -11.32 -11.22
N PRO A 158 20.09 -10.11 -11.49
CA PRO A 158 20.50 -9.32 -12.65
C PRO A 158 22.01 -9.02 -12.67
N TRP A 159 22.60 -8.69 -11.52
CA TRP A 159 24.03 -8.39 -11.41
C TRP A 159 24.91 -9.63 -11.60
N ILE A 160 24.51 -10.77 -11.02
CA ILE A 160 25.26 -12.03 -11.18
C ILE A 160 25.17 -12.51 -12.63
N THR A 161 23.99 -12.44 -13.24
CA THR A 161 23.77 -12.81 -14.64
C THR A 161 24.63 -11.95 -15.57
N MET A 162 24.74 -10.65 -15.28
CA MET A 162 25.61 -9.73 -16.02
C MET A 162 27.09 -10.06 -15.87
N GLY A 163 27.54 -10.39 -14.66
CA GLY A 163 28.94 -10.77 -14.38
C GLY A 163 29.37 -12.11 -15.01
N GLN A 164 28.42 -13.01 -15.27
CA GLN A 164 28.68 -14.32 -15.91
C GLN A 164 28.52 -14.30 -17.43
N ARG A 165 27.99 -13.22 -18.01
CA ARG A 165 27.82 -13.11 -19.46
C ARG A 165 29.16 -12.81 -20.13
N HIS A 166 29.61 -13.71 -20.99
CA HIS A 166 30.73 -13.47 -21.89
C HIS A 166 30.20 -12.90 -23.23
N SER A 167 30.37 -11.60 -23.44
CA SER A 167 30.00 -10.93 -24.70
C SER A 167 30.90 -11.43 -25.84
N SER A 168 30.37 -12.31 -26.68
CA SER A 168 31.10 -12.95 -27.77
C SER A 168 30.86 -12.24 -29.11
N CYS A 169 30.65 -10.92 -29.12
CA CYS A 169 30.66 -10.16 -30.36
C CYS A 169 32.12 -10.04 -30.83
N SER A 170 32.65 -11.12 -31.40
CA SER A 170 33.89 -11.10 -32.17
C SER A 170 33.68 -10.19 -33.37
N ASN A 171 34.62 -9.28 -33.63
CA ASN A 171 34.65 -8.41 -34.81
C ASN A 171 34.94 -9.19 -36.11
N ASP A 172 34.56 -10.47 -36.20
CA ASP A 172 34.69 -11.22 -37.42
C ASP A 172 33.79 -10.59 -38.48
N SER A 173 34.44 -10.07 -39.51
CA SER A 173 33.87 -9.28 -40.59
C SER A 173 32.97 -10.07 -41.54
N ASP A 174 32.67 -11.33 -41.23
CA ASP A 174 31.67 -12.14 -41.95
C ASP A 174 30.26 -11.71 -41.52
N ARG A 175 29.86 -10.56 -42.08
CA ARG A 175 28.58 -9.87 -41.93
C ARG A 175 27.40 -10.72 -42.41
N SER A 176 27.04 -11.76 -41.67
CA SER A 176 25.71 -12.35 -41.77
C SER A 176 24.72 -11.47 -40.99
N ALA A 177 23.55 -11.18 -41.58
CA ALA A 177 22.51 -10.38 -40.92
C ALA A 177 22.06 -10.98 -39.57
N LYS A 178 22.24 -12.30 -39.40
CA LYS A 178 21.96 -13.03 -38.15
C LYS A 178 22.91 -12.64 -37.01
N ALA A 179 24.21 -12.56 -37.27
CA ALA A 179 25.19 -12.18 -36.25
C ALA A 179 24.98 -10.73 -35.76
N GLY A 180 24.59 -9.82 -36.66
CA GLY A 180 24.23 -8.45 -36.29
C GLY A 180 22.99 -8.39 -35.39
N LEU A 181 21.95 -9.17 -35.70
CA LEU A 181 20.74 -9.27 -34.88
C LEU A 181 21.01 -9.87 -33.49
N GLU A 182 21.89 -10.87 -33.38
CA GLU A 182 22.30 -11.45 -32.10
C GLU A 182 23.07 -10.44 -31.24
N CYS A 183 24.00 -9.68 -31.82
CA CYS A 183 24.76 -8.68 -31.07
C CYS A 183 23.87 -7.50 -30.61
N VAL A 184 22.94 -7.04 -31.45
CA VAL A 184 21.95 -6.01 -31.04
C VAL A 184 21.03 -6.55 -29.95
N GLY A 185 20.56 -7.80 -30.09
CA GLY A 185 19.77 -8.46 -29.06
C GLY A 185 20.50 -8.55 -27.71
N ASP A 186 21.80 -8.85 -27.73
CA ASP A 186 22.60 -8.93 -26.51
C ASP A 186 22.71 -7.58 -25.79
N VAL A 187 22.92 -6.48 -26.55
CA VAL A 187 22.92 -5.12 -26.00
C VAL A 187 21.57 -4.77 -25.38
N PHE A 188 20.46 -5.10 -26.04
CA PHE A 188 19.13 -4.88 -25.48
C PHE A 188 18.93 -5.66 -24.18
N VAL A 189 19.32 -6.92 -24.13
CA VAL A 189 19.20 -7.73 -22.91
C VAL A 189 20.05 -7.15 -21.78
N VAL A 190 21.28 -6.72 -22.04
CA VAL A 190 22.13 -6.08 -21.02
C VAL A 190 21.50 -4.79 -20.50
N MET A 191 20.98 -3.92 -21.38
CA MET A 191 20.30 -2.69 -20.97
C MET A 191 19.03 -2.97 -20.17
N THR A 192 18.25 -3.97 -20.57
CA THR A 192 17.08 -4.41 -19.82
C THR A 192 17.47 -4.98 -18.45
N LEU A 193 18.56 -5.75 -18.34
CA LEU A 193 19.07 -6.27 -17.07
C LEU A 193 19.56 -5.15 -16.13
N ILE A 194 20.20 -4.11 -16.67
CA ILE A 194 20.62 -2.94 -15.87
C ILE A 194 19.38 -2.22 -15.33
N MET A 195 18.40 -1.94 -16.18
CA MET A 195 17.17 -1.26 -15.77
C MET A 195 16.38 -2.08 -14.76
N ASP A 196 16.27 -3.39 -14.98
CA ASP A 196 15.66 -4.34 -14.04
C ASP A 196 16.38 -4.34 -12.68
N GLY A 197 17.72 -4.41 -12.69
CA GLY A 197 18.54 -4.31 -11.48
C GLY A 197 18.33 -3.01 -10.70
N ILE A 198 18.22 -1.86 -11.39
CA ILE A 198 17.96 -0.55 -10.76
C ILE A 198 16.55 -0.50 -10.17
N MET A 199 15.54 -0.98 -10.89
CA MET A 199 14.16 -1.04 -10.40
C MET A 199 14.07 -1.92 -9.17
N GLN A 200 14.62 -3.14 -9.21
CA GLN A 200 14.63 -4.04 -8.06
C GLN A 200 15.40 -3.48 -6.87
N ALA A 201 16.53 -2.80 -7.08
CA ALA A 201 17.27 -2.14 -6.01
C ALA A 201 16.45 -0.99 -5.38
N THR A 202 15.79 -0.17 -6.19
CA THR A 202 14.95 0.94 -5.73
C THR A 202 13.74 0.41 -4.96
N GLY A 203 13.07 -0.63 -5.48
CA GLY A 203 11.97 -1.29 -4.78
C GLY A 203 12.43 -1.92 -3.46
N GLY A 204 13.62 -2.52 -3.43
CA GLY A 204 14.21 -3.09 -2.21
C GLY A 204 14.50 -2.03 -1.15
N ILE A 205 14.99 -0.86 -1.56
CA ILE A 205 15.18 0.29 -0.68
C ILE A 205 13.83 0.78 -0.13
N LEU A 206 12.82 0.95 -0.98
CA LEU A 206 11.47 1.38 -0.56
C LEU A 206 10.85 0.38 0.43
N LEU A 207 11.00 -0.91 0.19
CA LEU A 207 10.53 -1.97 1.07
C LEU A 207 11.26 -1.90 2.41
N THR A 208 12.59 -1.79 2.39
CA THR A 208 13.41 -1.69 3.60
C THR A 208 13.01 -0.47 4.43
N ILE A 209 12.93 0.72 3.82
CA ILE A 209 12.49 1.95 4.48
C ILE A 209 11.05 1.81 4.96
N GLY A 210 10.17 1.17 4.20
CA GLY A 210 8.78 0.94 4.60
C GLY A 210 8.63 0.12 5.88
N TYR A 211 9.53 -0.86 6.09
CA TYR A 211 9.58 -1.68 7.30
C TYR A 211 10.30 -1.00 8.47
N THR A 212 11.38 -0.26 8.21
CA THR A 212 12.18 0.37 9.27
C THR A 212 11.65 1.73 9.71
N ALA A 213 11.04 2.50 8.81
CA ALA A 213 10.41 3.78 9.13
C ALA A 213 8.97 3.56 9.60
N THR A 214 8.81 3.26 10.89
CA THR A 214 7.49 3.12 11.52
C THR A 214 6.82 4.48 11.68
N LYS A 215 5.50 4.47 11.86
CA LYS A 215 4.72 5.62 12.33
C LYS A 215 4.08 5.24 13.66
N THR A 216 4.13 6.13 14.63
CA THR A 216 3.43 5.96 15.89
C THR A 216 1.99 6.44 15.72
N THR A 217 1.03 5.59 16.05
CA THR A 217 -0.39 5.92 16.05
C THR A 217 -1.02 5.55 17.37
N LEU A 218 -1.98 6.35 17.79
CA LEU A 218 -2.83 6.06 18.94
C LEU A 218 -3.93 5.12 18.47
N VAL A 219 -3.96 3.92 19.02
CA VAL A 219 -5.00 2.91 18.78
C VAL A 219 -5.88 2.83 20.03
N ARG A 220 -7.19 2.76 19.85
CA ARG A 220 -8.10 2.68 21.00
C ARG A 220 -8.12 1.28 21.58
N ASP A 221 -8.11 1.18 22.91
CA ASP A 221 -8.12 -0.08 23.66
C ASP A 221 -9.40 -0.90 23.43
N ASP A 222 -10.52 -0.25 23.07
CA ASP A 222 -11.82 -0.90 22.82
C ASP A 222 -11.88 -1.69 21.49
N GLN A 223 -10.86 -1.56 20.64
CA GLN A 223 -10.72 -2.26 19.36
C GLN A 223 -10.05 -3.63 19.51
N ALA A 224 -9.46 -3.93 20.67
CA ALA A 224 -8.88 -5.23 20.96
C ALA A 224 -10.02 -6.26 21.06
N PHE A 225 -10.18 -7.06 20.00
CA PHE A 225 -11.03 -8.26 19.89
C PHE A 225 -12.19 -8.32 20.90
N ARG A 226 -13.38 -7.86 20.50
CA ARG A 226 -14.56 -7.90 21.37
C ARG A 226 -15.45 -9.06 21.01
N VAL A 227 -15.65 -9.97 21.97
CA VAL A 227 -16.69 -10.99 21.87
C VAL A 227 -18.00 -10.34 22.29
N THR A 228 -18.90 -10.12 21.34
CA THR A 228 -20.24 -9.60 21.61
C THR A 228 -21.27 -10.71 21.42
N PRO A 229 -22.28 -10.82 22.31
CA PRO A 229 -23.41 -11.69 22.05
C PRO A 229 -24.14 -11.16 20.81
N MET A 230 -24.42 -12.05 19.85
CA MET A 230 -25.19 -11.73 18.66
C MET A 230 -26.25 -12.81 18.43
N GLN A 231 -27.40 -12.39 17.91
CA GLN A 231 -28.48 -13.31 17.57
C GLN A 231 -28.18 -13.94 16.21
N ILE A 232 -28.09 -15.27 16.14
CA ILE A 232 -27.85 -16.03 14.90
C ILE A 232 -29.10 -16.87 14.64
N GLY A 233 -29.92 -16.44 13.68
CA GLY A 233 -31.23 -17.04 13.42
C GLY A 233 -32.17 -16.85 14.63
N SER A 234 -32.74 -17.95 15.12
CA SER A 234 -33.60 -17.97 16.31
C SER A 234 -32.84 -18.19 17.64
N GLY A 235 -31.52 -18.35 17.60
CA GLY A 235 -30.68 -18.62 18.77
C GLY A 235 -29.76 -17.46 19.19
N TYR A 236 -29.15 -17.60 20.38
CA TYR A 236 -28.09 -16.73 20.87
C TYR A 236 -26.72 -17.34 20.57
N GLY A 237 -25.82 -16.55 20.00
CA GLY A 237 -24.42 -16.92 19.77
C GLY A 237 -23.47 -15.84 20.25
N PHE A 238 -22.18 -16.12 20.14
CA PHE A 238 -21.13 -15.12 20.29
C PHE A 238 -20.55 -14.85 18.91
N GLY A 239 -20.28 -13.58 18.61
CA GLY A 239 -19.40 -13.26 17.50
C GLY A 239 -18.25 -12.41 17.97
N ALA A 240 -17.11 -12.63 17.33
CA ALA A 240 -15.97 -11.77 17.48
C ALA A 240 -16.10 -10.60 16.50
N VAL A 241 -16.14 -9.39 17.03
CA VAL A 241 -16.02 -8.17 16.25
C VAL A 241 -14.72 -7.47 16.63
N GLY A 242 -13.93 -7.14 15.62
CA GLY A 242 -12.64 -6.49 15.78
C GLY A 242 -12.16 -5.99 14.42
N ALA A 243 -11.27 -5.00 14.44
CA ALA A 243 -10.55 -4.60 13.25
C ALA A 243 -9.35 -5.54 13.09
N PHE A 244 -9.28 -6.25 11.97
CA PHE A 244 -8.12 -7.04 11.54
C PHE A 244 -7.51 -6.43 10.27
#